data_AF-A0AAU6A6L2-F1
#
_entry.id   AF-A0AAU6A6L2-F1
#
_cell.length_a   1.000
_cell.length_b   1.000
_cell.length_c   1.000
_cell.angle_alpha   90.00
_cell.angle_beta   90.00
_cell.angle_gamma   90.00
#
_symmetry.space_group_name_H-M   'P 1'
#
loop_
_entity.id
_entity.type
_entity.pdbx_description
1 polymer ?
#
loop_
_entity_poly.entity_id
_entity_poly.type
_entity_poly.pdbx_seq_one_letter_code
_entity_poly.pdbx_strand_id
1 'polypeptide(L)'
;MHQQAAHDLRALCRGIIHHHDAAHHITAFDTTRDPDGALTFACLLSLADEEEGAQFWWHYAAGAGSTTAVLCLYLLHLHHGDMRDARHWAGQIHRLNRLGWSSYTPVPHHADTAAGPSYSPEVHYTLPVPGPTVCENAVKDAIDELKTPHSGVLGPVPQPIPALADHWHELCSPG
;
A
#
# COMPACT_ATOMS: atom_id res chain seq x y z
N MET A 1 13.79 -14.60 -3.39
CA MET A 1 12.85 -13.68 -4.05
C MET A 1 11.64 -13.39 -3.16
N HIS A 2 10.86 -14.39 -2.74
CA HIS A 2 9.62 -14.17 -1.95
C HIS A 2 9.84 -13.50 -0.59
N GLN A 3 10.91 -13.85 0.14
CA GLN A 3 11.25 -13.23 1.43
C GLN A 3 11.71 -11.77 1.28
N GLN A 4 12.42 -11.46 0.19
CA GLN A 4 12.86 -10.10 -0.10
C GLN A 4 11.64 -9.22 -0.44
N ALA A 5 10.74 -9.70 -1.30
CA ALA A 5 9.51 -8.98 -1.63
C ALA A 5 8.62 -8.68 -0.41
N ALA A 6 8.51 -9.62 0.53
CA ALA A 6 7.80 -9.40 1.79
C ALA A 6 8.45 -8.32 2.65
N HIS A 7 9.80 -8.35 2.75
CA HIS A 7 10.57 -7.36 3.48
C HIS A 7 10.41 -5.96 2.86
N ASP A 8 10.51 -5.89 1.53
CA ASP A 8 10.39 -4.65 0.77
C ASP A 8 8.97 -4.08 0.86
N LEU A 9 7.94 -4.93 0.79
CA LEU A 9 6.54 -4.52 0.99
C LEU A 9 6.32 -3.96 2.39
N ARG A 10 6.81 -4.64 3.44
CA ARG A 10 6.73 -4.12 4.82
C ARG A 10 7.44 -2.78 4.97
N ALA A 11 8.64 -2.64 4.40
CA ALA A 11 9.40 -1.39 4.44
C ALA A 11 8.67 -0.25 3.72
N LEU A 12 8.08 -0.54 2.55
CA LEU A 12 7.25 0.40 1.79
C LEU A 12 6.03 0.85 2.61
N CYS A 13 5.26 -0.08 3.18
CA CYS A 13 4.09 0.24 4.00
C CYS A 13 4.44 1.14 5.20
N ARG A 14 5.54 0.83 5.91
CA ARG A 14 6.04 1.66 7.01
C ARG A 14 6.42 3.07 6.56
N GLY A 15 7.12 3.18 5.43
CA GLY A 15 7.50 4.47 4.86
C GLY A 15 6.29 5.35 4.51
N ILE A 16 5.23 4.74 3.96
CA ILE A 16 3.98 5.44 3.65
C ILE A 16 3.30 5.95 4.92
N ILE A 17 3.21 5.12 5.97
CA ILE A 17 2.59 5.51 7.25
C ILE A 17 3.36 6.65 7.94
N HIS A 18 4.68 6.68 7.81
CA HIS A 18 5.50 7.77 8.37
C HIS A 18 5.55 9.03 7.50
N HIS A 19 4.96 9.02 6.31
CA HIS A 19 4.89 10.22 5.48
C HIS A 19 4.02 11.28 6.18
N HIS A 20 4.47 12.54 6.19
CA HIS A 20 3.81 13.62 6.92
C HIS A 20 2.34 13.85 6.53
N ASP A 21 1.99 13.58 5.27
CA ASP A 21 0.62 13.71 4.77
C ASP A 21 -0.28 12.50 5.07
N ALA A 22 0.25 11.38 5.59
CA ALA A 22 -0.51 10.13 5.73
C ALA A 22 -1.75 10.28 6.62
N ALA A 23 -1.63 11.01 7.74
CA ALA A 23 -2.77 11.30 8.63
C ALA A 23 -3.85 12.15 7.92
N HIS A 24 -3.42 13.10 7.09
CA HIS A 24 -4.33 13.94 6.31
C HIS A 24 -5.11 13.10 5.29
N HIS A 25 -4.42 12.23 4.56
CA HIS A 25 -5.00 11.32 3.59
C HIS A 25 -6.01 10.35 4.21
N ILE A 26 -5.72 9.81 5.41
CA ILE A 26 -6.66 8.94 6.13
C ILE A 26 -7.92 9.70 6.53
N THR A 27 -7.80 10.94 6.98
CA THR A 27 -8.95 11.81 7.29
C THR A 27 -9.78 12.11 6.04
N ALA A 28 -9.11 12.41 4.92
CA ALA A 28 -9.75 12.65 3.63
C ALA A 28 -10.44 11.37 3.10
N PHE A 29 -9.91 10.19 3.40
CA PHE A 29 -10.46 8.93 2.91
C PHE A 29 -11.89 8.67 3.39
N ASP A 30 -12.17 9.00 4.64
CA ASP A 30 -13.50 8.86 5.23
C ASP A 30 -14.53 9.78 4.54
N THR A 31 -14.10 10.97 4.13
CA THR A 31 -15.00 12.02 3.63
C THR A 31 -15.14 12.05 2.11
N THR A 32 -14.04 11.86 1.37
CA THR A 32 -14.00 11.99 -0.10
C THR A 32 -13.63 10.71 -0.82
N ARG A 33 -13.32 9.62 -0.08
CA ARG A 33 -12.73 8.40 -0.63
C ARG A 33 -11.45 8.69 -1.42
N ASP A 34 -10.61 9.54 -0.85
CA ASP A 34 -9.29 9.88 -1.38
C ASP A 34 -8.44 8.62 -1.71
N PRO A 35 -7.95 8.45 -2.95
CA PRO A 35 -7.09 7.34 -3.33
C PRO A 35 -5.81 7.20 -2.50
N ASP A 36 -5.23 8.31 -2.07
CA ASP A 36 -3.99 8.31 -1.27
C ASP A 36 -4.28 7.90 0.18
N GLY A 37 -5.49 8.24 0.66
CA GLY A 37 -6.05 7.70 1.89
C GLY A 37 -6.30 6.18 1.82
N ALA A 38 -6.83 5.69 0.71
CA ALA A 38 -7.01 4.25 0.47
C ALA A 38 -5.67 3.50 0.45
N LEU A 39 -4.65 4.07 -0.21
CA LEU A 39 -3.28 3.54 -0.21
C LEU A 39 -2.74 3.43 1.23
N THR A 40 -2.89 4.51 2.00
CA THR A 40 -2.40 4.56 3.39
C THR A 40 -3.12 3.55 4.28
N PHE A 41 -4.44 3.41 4.12
CA PHE A 41 -5.24 2.44 4.86
C PHE A 41 -4.87 0.99 4.51
N ALA A 42 -4.65 0.71 3.22
CA ALA A 42 -4.18 -0.59 2.76
C ALA A 42 -2.82 -0.97 3.39
N CYS A 43 -1.91 -0.01 3.55
CA CYS A 43 -0.64 -0.23 4.23
C CYS A 43 -0.80 -0.57 5.71
N LEU A 44 -1.76 0.04 6.41
CA LEU A 44 -2.10 -0.34 7.80
C LEU A 44 -2.62 -1.77 7.88
N LEU A 45 -3.56 -2.14 6.99
CA LEU A 45 -4.10 -3.50 6.92
C LEU A 45 -3.00 -4.52 6.65
N SER A 46 -2.08 -4.23 5.73
CA SER A 46 -0.94 -5.10 5.44
C SER A 46 -0.03 -5.31 6.66
N LEU A 47 0.22 -4.27 7.47
CA LEU A 47 1.00 -4.41 8.71
C LEU A 47 0.21 -5.12 9.83
N ALA A 48 -1.12 -5.10 9.78
CA ALA A 48 -1.99 -5.88 10.66
C ALA A 48 -2.17 -7.35 10.23
N ASP A 49 -1.48 -7.78 9.17
CA ASP A 49 -1.67 -9.09 8.52
C ASP A 49 -3.10 -9.30 7.93
N GLU A 50 -3.82 -8.21 7.63
CA GLU A 50 -5.12 -8.19 6.93
C GLU A 50 -4.94 -8.07 5.41
N GLU A 51 -4.35 -9.11 4.82
CA GLU A 51 -3.91 -9.09 3.42
C GLU A 51 -5.04 -8.90 2.40
N GLU A 52 -6.18 -9.59 2.56
CA GLU A 52 -7.32 -9.46 1.64
C GLU A 52 -7.89 -8.04 1.61
N GLY A 53 -8.00 -7.42 2.79
CA GLY A 53 -8.41 -6.02 2.92
C GLY A 53 -7.40 -5.06 2.31
N ALA A 54 -6.10 -5.29 2.54
CA ALA A 54 -5.03 -4.51 1.93
C ALA A 54 -5.08 -4.59 0.40
N GLN A 55 -5.22 -5.79 -0.16
CA GLN A 55 -5.32 -6.01 -1.60
C GLN A 55 -6.51 -5.25 -2.20
N PHE A 56 -7.68 -5.31 -1.57
CA PHE A 56 -8.86 -4.58 -2.03
C PHE A 56 -8.61 -3.07 -2.15
N TRP A 57 -8.04 -2.45 -1.11
CA TRP A 57 -7.80 -1.01 -1.09
C TRP A 57 -6.64 -0.58 -1.99
N TRP A 58 -5.61 -1.41 -2.15
CA TRP A 58 -4.60 -1.17 -3.18
C TRP A 58 -5.18 -1.24 -4.59
N HIS A 59 -6.10 -2.17 -4.88
CA HIS A 59 -6.79 -2.19 -6.17
C HIS A 59 -7.58 -0.91 -6.43
N TYR A 60 -8.28 -0.40 -5.41
CA TYR A 60 -9.01 0.87 -5.49
C TYR A 60 -8.06 2.04 -5.83
N ALA A 61 -6.97 2.20 -5.06
CA ALA A 61 -6.00 3.26 -5.28
C ALA A 61 -5.28 3.12 -6.65
N ALA A 62 -4.95 1.90 -7.07
CA ALA A 62 -4.38 1.62 -8.39
C ALA A 62 -5.33 2.00 -9.53
N GLY A 63 -6.64 1.74 -9.36
CA GLY A 63 -7.68 2.15 -10.31
C GLY A 63 -7.80 3.68 -10.46
N ALA A 64 -7.48 4.42 -9.42
CA ALA A 64 -7.40 5.88 -9.44
C ALA A 64 -6.03 6.43 -9.93
N GLY A 65 -5.10 5.54 -10.31
CA GLY A 65 -3.80 5.92 -10.87
C GLY A 65 -2.67 6.04 -9.85
N SER A 66 -2.82 5.54 -8.62
CA SER A 66 -1.72 5.49 -7.66
C SER A 66 -0.66 4.48 -8.09
N THR A 67 0.49 4.96 -8.58
CA THR A 67 1.63 4.10 -8.94
C THR A 67 2.17 3.33 -7.73
N THR A 68 2.14 3.95 -6.54
CA THR A 68 2.58 3.32 -5.29
C THR A 68 1.69 2.13 -4.92
N ALA A 69 0.38 2.23 -5.10
CA ALA A 69 -0.52 1.09 -4.89
C ALA A 69 -0.24 -0.07 -5.86
N VAL A 70 0.10 0.25 -7.11
CA VAL A 70 0.52 -0.74 -8.10
C VAL A 70 1.83 -1.42 -7.68
N LEU A 71 2.78 -0.69 -7.11
CA LEU A 71 4.01 -1.26 -6.57
C LEU A 71 3.73 -2.21 -5.39
N CYS A 72 2.82 -1.85 -4.49
CA CYS A 72 2.42 -2.74 -3.39
C CYS A 72 1.84 -4.07 -3.92
N LEU A 73 0.96 -4.01 -4.92
CA LEU A 73 0.39 -5.20 -5.56
C LEU A 73 1.46 -6.04 -6.28
N TYR A 74 2.41 -5.40 -6.95
CA TYR A 74 3.55 -6.09 -7.55
C TYR A 74 4.36 -6.87 -6.51
N LEU A 75 4.72 -6.24 -5.38
CA LEU A 75 5.49 -6.89 -4.31
C LEU A 75 4.69 -7.98 -3.60
N LEU A 76 3.37 -7.79 -3.42
CA LEU A 76 2.46 -8.80 -2.88
C LEU A 76 2.48 -10.08 -3.72
N HIS A 77 2.27 -9.96 -5.04
CA HIS A 77 2.29 -11.12 -5.92
C HIS A 77 3.69 -11.76 -6.06
N LEU A 78 4.77 -10.97 -5.98
CA LEU A 78 6.12 -11.54 -5.87
C LEU A 78 6.34 -12.30 -4.56
N HIS A 79 5.73 -11.86 -3.47
CA HIS A 79 5.78 -12.55 -2.18
C HIS A 79 5.06 -13.90 -2.26
N HIS A 80 3.88 -13.95 -2.89
CA HIS A 80 3.12 -15.19 -3.09
C HIS A 80 3.71 -16.12 -4.15
N GLY A 81 4.60 -15.61 -5.01
CA GLY A 81 5.16 -16.37 -6.14
C GLY A 81 4.27 -16.35 -7.40
N ASP A 82 3.26 -15.48 -7.43
CA ASP A 82 2.32 -15.31 -8.54
C ASP A 82 2.93 -14.46 -9.66
N MET A 83 3.88 -15.05 -10.38
CA MET A 83 4.65 -14.35 -11.40
C MET A 83 3.80 -13.77 -12.53
N ARG A 84 2.62 -14.35 -12.82
CA ARG A 84 1.70 -13.82 -13.84
C ARG A 84 1.15 -12.46 -13.44
N ASP A 85 0.65 -12.35 -12.21
CA ASP A 85 0.06 -11.12 -11.70
C ASP A 85 1.13 -10.08 -11.37
N ALA A 86 2.29 -10.51 -10.85
CA ALA A 86 3.45 -9.62 -10.71
C ALA A 86 3.83 -8.98 -12.07
N ARG A 87 3.87 -9.75 -13.16
CA ARG A 87 4.15 -9.20 -14.51
C ARG A 87 3.07 -8.24 -14.99
N HIS A 88 1.80 -8.53 -14.68
CA HIS A 88 0.69 -7.64 -15.01
C HIS A 88 0.88 -6.27 -14.36
N TRP A 89 1.16 -6.24 -13.05
CA TRP A 89 1.36 -5.00 -12.31
C TRP A 89 2.62 -4.25 -12.72
N ALA A 90 3.73 -4.94 -12.97
CA ALA A 90 4.93 -4.31 -13.53
C ALA A 90 4.65 -3.60 -14.87
N GLY A 91 3.80 -4.18 -15.72
CA GLY A 91 3.33 -3.53 -16.95
C GLY A 91 2.47 -2.29 -16.70
N GLN A 92 1.69 -2.27 -15.62
CA GLN A 92 0.90 -1.12 -15.23
C GLN A 92 1.78 0.03 -14.69
N ILE A 93 2.81 -0.27 -13.89
CA ILE A 93 3.81 0.75 -13.45
C ILE A 93 4.45 1.39 -14.67
N HIS A 94 4.92 0.57 -15.62
CA HIS A 94 5.54 1.07 -16.84
C HIS A 94 4.59 1.98 -17.64
N ARG A 95 3.30 1.61 -17.73
CA ARG A 95 2.28 2.43 -18.39
C ARG A 95 2.08 3.78 -17.69
N LEU A 96 1.91 3.80 -16.37
CA LEU A 96 1.68 5.02 -15.59
C LEU A 96 2.88 5.97 -15.68
N ASN A 97 4.10 5.44 -15.57
CA ASN A 97 5.33 6.22 -15.71
C ASN A 97 5.46 6.85 -17.10
N ARG A 98 5.18 6.08 -18.16
CA ARG A 98 5.23 6.60 -19.53
C ARG A 98 4.23 7.72 -19.79
N LEU A 99 3.08 7.70 -19.11
CA LEU A 99 2.08 8.75 -19.20
C LEU A 99 2.47 10.01 -18.40
N GLY A 100 3.58 9.98 -17.65
CA GLY A 100 3.96 11.06 -16.74
C GLY A 100 2.89 11.28 -15.66
N TRP A 101 2.13 10.23 -15.31
CA TRP A 101 1.08 10.33 -14.32
C TRP A 101 1.74 10.50 -12.94
N SER A 102 1.84 11.75 -12.50
CA SER A 102 2.41 12.11 -11.20
C SER A 102 1.31 12.13 -10.15
N SER A 103 0.97 10.96 -9.59
CA SER A 103 0.22 10.88 -8.34
C SER A 103 1.17 11.07 -7.14
N TYR A 104 0.61 11.20 -5.94
CA TYR A 104 1.33 11.11 -4.67
C TYR A 104 2.22 9.86 -4.67
N THR A 105 3.52 10.11 -4.73
CA THR A 105 4.58 9.09 -4.76
C THR A 105 5.44 9.27 -3.51
N PRO A 106 4.94 8.85 -2.33
CA PRO A 106 5.70 8.94 -1.09
C PRO A 106 7.02 8.16 -1.16
N VAL A 107 7.14 7.24 -2.12
CA VAL A 107 8.36 6.48 -2.41
C VAL A 107 8.67 6.53 -3.91
N PRO A 108 9.89 6.94 -4.33
CA PRO A 108 10.29 6.91 -5.74
C PRO A 108 10.40 5.47 -6.28
N HIS A 109 9.69 5.17 -7.36
CA HIS A 109 9.78 3.88 -8.05
C HIS A 109 9.54 4.02 -9.55
N HIS A 110 10.27 3.23 -10.34
CA HIS A 110 10.21 3.24 -11.79
C HIS A 110 10.29 1.83 -12.38
N ALA A 111 9.33 1.45 -13.24
CA ALA A 111 9.44 0.21 -14.01
C ALA A 111 10.11 0.46 -15.36
N ASP A 112 11.25 -0.19 -15.56
CA ASP A 112 12.00 -0.18 -16.81
C ASP A 112 11.65 -1.42 -17.65
N THR A 113 11.34 -1.21 -18.92
CA THR A 113 11.24 -2.33 -19.87
C THR A 113 12.64 -2.74 -20.30
N ALA A 114 13.11 -3.92 -19.89
CA ALA A 114 14.34 -4.49 -20.41
C ALA A 114 14.22 -4.73 -21.94
N ALA A 115 15.20 -4.28 -22.71
CA ALA A 115 15.19 -4.25 -24.19
C ALA A 115 15.44 -5.62 -24.87
N GLY A 116 14.93 -6.72 -24.28
CA GLY A 116 15.17 -8.09 -24.75
C GLY A 116 13.94 -8.74 -25.44
N PRO A 117 14.15 -9.70 -26.36
CA PRO A 117 13.10 -10.28 -27.22
C PRO A 117 12.06 -11.17 -26.50
N SER A 118 12.07 -11.26 -25.17
CA SER A 118 11.14 -12.09 -24.39
C SER A 118 10.74 -11.51 -23.02
N TYR A 119 11.07 -10.24 -22.72
CA TYR A 119 11.11 -9.80 -21.32
C TYR A 119 9.82 -9.17 -20.78
N SER A 120 9.51 -9.57 -19.55
CA SER A 120 8.57 -8.87 -18.68
C SER A 120 9.21 -7.59 -18.13
N PRO A 121 8.44 -6.52 -17.87
CA PRO A 121 8.98 -5.31 -17.25
C PRO A 121 9.60 -5.63 -15.89
N GLU A 122 10.80 -5.12 -15.66
CA GLU A 122 11.48 -5.19 -14.37
C GLU A 122 11.24 -3.88 -13.62
N VAL A 123 10.90 -3.98 -12.34
CA VAL A 123 10.55 -2.81 -11.55
C VAL A 123 11.74 -2.44 -10.68
N HIS A 124 12.32 -1.26 -10.92
CA HIS A 124 13.34 -0.67 -10.07
C HIS A 124 12.67 0.28 -9.08
N TYR A 125 12.88 0.07 -7.79
CA TYR A 125 12.32 0.94 -6.75
C TYR A 125 13.40 1.27 -5.73
N THR A 126 13.34 2.48 -5.19
CA THR A 126 14.18 2.90 -4.08
C THR A 126 13.30 2.96 -2.85
N LEU A 127 13.49 2.02 -1.93
CA LEU A 127 12.76 2.04 -0.67
C LEU A 127 13.20 3.25 0.16
N PRO A 128 12.27 3.83 0.94
CA PRO A 128 12.63 4.86 1.90
C PRO A 128 13.66 4.28 2.88
N VAL A 129 14.60 5.13 3.33
CA VAL A 129 15.55 4.76 4.39
C VAL A 129 14.74 4.17 5.55
N PRO A 130 15.11 3.00 6.11
CA PRO A 130 14.36 2.41 7.21
C PRO A 130 14.16 3.44 8.31
N GLY A 131 12.93 3.93 8.40
CA GLY A 131 12.48 4.89 9.40
C GLY A 131 12.27 4.21 10.74
N PRO A 132 11.79 4.95 11.76
CA PRO A 132 11.38 4.36 13.01
C PRO A 132 10.40 3.19 12.76
N THR A 133 10.42 2.21 13.65
CA THR A 133 9.52 1.06 13.55
C THR A 133 8.09 1.50 13.91
N VAL A 134 7.14 1.31 13.00
CA VAL A 134 5.69 1.34 13.33
C VAL A 134 5.43 0.26 14.38
N CYS A 135 4.65 0.57 15.42
CA CYS A 135 4.23 -0.42 16.41
C CYS A 135 3.18 -1.36 15.78
N GLU A 136 3.61 -2.50 15.22
CA GLU A 136 2.72 -3.47 14.56
C GLU A 136 1.61 -3.97 15.51
N ASN A 137 1.88 -4.07 16.82
CA ASN A 137 0.85 -4.44 17.80
C ASN A 137 -0.23 -3.35 17.92
N ALA A 138 0.16 -2.07 18.02
CA ALA A 138 -0.81 -0.98 18.06
C ALA A 138 -1.63 -0.89 16.77
N VAL A 139 -1.01 -1.17 15.61
CA VAL A 139 -1.72 -1.27 14.33
C VAL A 139 -2.72 -2.42 14.35
N LYS A 140 -2.33 -3.61 14.83
CA LYS A 140 -3.22 -4.77 14.95
C LYS A 140 -4.39 -4.50 15.87
N ASP A 141 -4.15 -3.92 17.05
CA ASP A 141 -5.19 -3.57 18.01
C ASP A 141 -6.18 -2.58 17.38
N ALA A 142 -5.67 -1.52 16.74
CA ALA A 142 -6.51 -0.54 16.05
C ALA A 142 -7.34 -1.16 14.92
N ILE A 143 -6.78 -2.09 14.13
CA ILE A 143 -7.50 -2.79 13.06
C ILE A 143 -8.51 -3.80 13.61
N ASP A 144 -8.22 -4.51 14.69
CA ASP A 144 -9.15 -5.45 15.33
C ASP A 144 -10.37 -4.72 15.92
N GLU A 145 -10.18 -3.51 16.45
CA GLU A 145 -11.31 -2.65 16.83
C GLU A 145 -12.24 -2.35 15.65
N LEU A 146 -11.71 -2.15 14.43
CA LEU A 146 -12.52 -1.93 13.21
C LEU A 146 -13.40 -3.13 12.84
N LYS A 147 -12.95 -4.34 13.15
CA LYS A 147 -13.65 -5.59 12.80
C LYS A 147 -14.84 -5.89 13.70
N THR A 148 -15.01 -5.14 14.80
CA THR A 148 -16.25 -5.22 15.58
C THR A 148 -17.44 -4.86 14.67
N PRO A 149 -18.53 -5.65 14.70
CA PRO A 149 -19.38 -5.84 13.53
C PRO A 149 -20.21 -4.61 13.18
N HIS A 150 -19.62 -3.72 12.37
CA HIS A 150 -20.34 -2.80 11.52
C HIS A 150 -20.38 -3.42 10.13
N SER A 151 -21.44 -4.18 9.87
CA SER A 151 -21.71 -4.80 8.57
C SER A 151 -21.85 -3.70 7.50
N GLY A 152 -20.72 -3.37 6.85
CA GLY A 152 -20.66 -2.37 5.81
C GLY A 152 -21.28 -2.85 4.50
N VAL A 153 -21.64 -1.91 3.64
CA VAL A 153 -22.20 -2.16 2.29
C VAL A 153 -21.27 -2.98 1.38
N LEU A 154 -20.00 -3.14 1.75
CA LEU A 154 -18.92 -3.72 0.93
C LEU A 154 -18.48 -5.14 1.35
N GLY A 155 -19.30 -5.88 2.12
CA GLY A 155 -18.95 -7.24 2.56
C GLY A 155 -17.90 -7.26 3.68
N PRO A 156 -17.03 -8.29 3.78
CA PRO A 156 -16.08 -8.48 4.89
C PRO A 156 -14.87 -7.52 4.85
N VAL A 157 -14.80 -6.61 3.87
CA VAL A 157 -13.67 -5.70 3.71
C VAL A 157 -13.67 -4.64 4.81
N PRO A 158 -12.61 -4.54 5.64
CA PRO A 158 -12.49 -3.50 6.65
C PRO A 158 -12.69 -2.11 6.05
N GLN A 159 -13.48 -1.27 6.72
CA GLN A 159 -13.69 0.12 6.33
C GLN A 159 -12.80 1.04 7.16
N PRO A 160 -12.31 2.15 6.58
CA PRO A 160 -11.70 3.20 7.39
C PRO A 160 -12.76 3.76 8.34
N ILE A 161 -12.38 4.06 9.59
CA ILE A 161 -13.23 4.83 10.50
C ILE A 161 -12.47 6.09 10.95
N PRO A 162 -13.19 7.17 11.31
CA PRO A 162 -12.58 8.42 11.78
C PRO A 162 -11.56 8.24 12.90
N ALA A 163 -11.79 7.28 13.81
CA ALA A 163 -10.92 7.04 14.95
C ALA A 163 -9.48 6.65 14.58
N LEU A 164 -9.22 6.10 13.38
CA LEU A 164 -7.85 5.82 12.92
C LEU A 164 -7.01 7.10 12.79
N ALA A 165 -7.63 8.21 12.41
CA ALA A 165 -6.94 9.49 12.32
C ALA A 165 -6.61 10.04 13.72
N ASP A 166 -7.52 9.87 14.68
CA ASP A 166 -7.36 10.34 16.06
C ASP A 166 -6.21 9.62 16.79
N HIS A 167 -5.99 8.34 16.49
CA HIS A 167 -4.93 7.51 17.06
C HIS A 167 -3.64 7.45 16.24
N TRP A 168 -3.50 8.26 15.17
CA TRP A 168 -2.37 8.17 14.24
C TRP A 168 -0.99 8.31 14.92
N HIS A 169 -0.90 9.17 15.94
CA HIS A 169 0.33 9.41 16.68
C HIS A 169 0.78 8.17 17.47
N GLU A 170 -0.16 7.39 18.00
CA GLU A 170 0.10 6.16 18.76
C GLU A 170 0.64 5.06 17.82
N LEU A 171 0.11 4.97 16.61
CA LEU A 171 0.59 4.04 15.57
C LEU A 171 2.05 4.35 15.15
N CYS A 172 2.38 5.64 15.07
CA CYS A 172 3.71 6.11 14.66
C CYS A 172 4.74 6.15 15.79
N SER A 173 4.34 5.88 17.04
CA SER A 173 5.24 5.91 18.19
C SER A 173 6.10 4.63 18.23
N PRO A 174 7.40 4.74 18.57
CA PRO A 174 8.22 3.55 18.80
C PRO A 174 7.69 2.81 20.04
N GLY A 175 7.29 1.55 19.85
CA GLY A 175 6.89 0.64 20.93
C GLY A 175 8.07 0.16 21.78
#